data_AF-A0A1R1BPV7-F1
#
_entry.id   AF-A0A1R1BPV7-F1
#
_cell.length_a   1.000
_cell.length_b   1.000
_cell.length_c   1.000
_cell.angle_alpha   90.00
_cell.angle_beta   90.00
_cell.angle_gamma   90.00
#
_symmetry.space_group_name_H-M   'P 1'
#
loop_
_entity.id
_entity.type
_entity.pdbx_description
1 polymer ?
#
loop_
_entity_poly.entity_id
_entity_poly.type
_entity_poly.pdbx_seq_one_letter_code
_entity_poly.pdbx_strand_id
1 'polypeptide(L)'
;MAYAFEDHCWKDTVDPDILEIYKAYERETFVGRKPALLAIDLYNSAYQGGAKPPIELQAEFPSSCGIHAWEAIEPTVSLFTAVRAIGMPVIYLTSDELTRRRGVKVAATNRKGGAHIKSACLISITNMPMSCISMKCWNIWPSG
;
A
#
# COMPACT_ATOMS: atom_id res chain seq x y z
N MET A 1 -13.87 -16.27 8.81
CA MET A 1 -12.93 -17.39 8.63
C MET A 1 -11.68 -17.03 9.41
N ALA A 2 -11.27 -17.84 10.38
CA ALA A 2 -9.98 -17.67 11.00
C ALA A 2 -8.92 -18.04 9.96
N TYR A 3 -8.01 -17.11 9.64
CA TYR A 3 -6.81 -17.45 8.89
C TYR A 3 -6.01 -18.44 9.74
N ALA A 4 -5.64 -19.60 9.17
CA ALA A 4 -4.70 -20.48 9.86
C ALA A 4 -3.37 -19.73 9.96
N PHE A 5 -2.78 -19.70 11.16
CA PHE A 5 -1.55 -18.96 11.47
C PHE A 5 -0.42 -19.20 10.44
N GLU A 6 -0.39 -20.39 9.85
CA GLU A 6 0.64 -20.86 8.90
C GLU A 6 0.20 -20.90 7.42
N ASP A 7 -0.98 -20.38 7.06
CA ASP A 7 -1.39 -20.31 5.64
C ASP A 7 -0.90 -19.01 4.98
N HIS A 8 0.42 -18.90 4.85
CA HIS A 8 1.10 -17.78 4.19
C HIS A 8 1.97 -18.25 3.02
N CYS A 9 2.37 -17.31 2.15
CA CYS A 9 3.10 -17.61 0.91
C CYS A 9 4.50 -18.21 1.09
N TRP A 10 4.98 -18.38 2.33
CA TRP A 10 6.30 -18.92 2.66
C TRP A 10 6.25 -20.24 3.41
N LYS A 11 5.06 -20.81 3.64
CA LYS A 11 4.88 -22.04 4.42
C LYS A 11 5.73 -23.21 3.92
N ASP A 12 5.93 -23.28 2.60
CA ASP A 12 6.71 -24.35 1.94
C ASP A 12 8.23 -24.09 1.99
N THR A 13 8.66 -22.93 2.48
CA THR A 13 10.08 -22.52 2.56
C THR A 13 10.61 -22.57 3.99
N VAL A 14 9.73 -22.50 4.99
CA VAL A 14 10.13 -22.53 6.40
C VAL A 14 10.21 -23.98 6.87
N ASP A 15 11.37 -24.36 7.41
CA ASP A 15 11.62 -25.71 7.92
C ASP A 15 10.67 -26.03 9.11
N PRO A 16 10.11 -27.26 9.19
CA PRO A 16 9.26 -27.66 10.30
C PRO A 16 9.88 -27.45 11.70
N ASP A 17 11.19 -27.62 11.85
CA ASP A 17 11.88 -27.43 13.12
C ASP A 17 11.87 -25.95 13.53
N ILE A 18 11.93 -25.03 12.56
CA ILE A 18 11.80 -23.58 12.81
C ILE A 18 10.37 -23.25 13.25
N LEU A 19 9.36 -23.81 12.59
CA LEU A 19 7.96 -23.61 13.00
C LEU A 19 7.74 -24.10 14.44
N GLU A 20 8.30 -25.24 14.81
CA GLU A 20 8.22 -25.77 16.17
C GLU A 20 8.85 -24.82 17.20
N ILE A 21 10.02 -24.24 16.90
CA ILE A 21 10.66 -23.22 17.75
C ILE A 21 9.75 -21.99 17.91
N TYR A 22 9.09 -21.57 16.84
CA TYR A 22 8.27 -20.35 16.84
C TYR A 22 6.87 -20.52 17.44
N LYS A 23 6.37 -21.74 17.65
CA LYS A 23 5.09 -22.01 18.32
C LYS A 23 4.96 -21.33 19.68
N ALA A 24 6.06 -21.15 20.41
CA ALA A 24 6.07 -20.43 21.69
C ALA A 24 5.60 -18.95 21.56
N TYR A 25 5.60 -18.39 20.35
CA TYR A 25 5.14 -17.03 20.05
C TYR A 25 3.78 -16.99 19.35
N GLU A 26 3.16 -18.15 19.09
CA GLU A 26 1.83 -18.21 18.51
C GLU A 26 0.83 -17.51 19.42
N ARG A 27 0.06 -16.60 18.85
CA ARG A 27 -0.96 -15.83 19.58
C ARG A 27 -2.12 -15.50 18.66
N GLU A 28 -3.31 -15.50 19.23
CA GLU A 28 -4.48 -15.00 18.52
C GLU A 28 -4.31 -13.50 18.24
N THR A 29 -4.45 -13.12 16.98
CA THR A 29 -4.42 -11.71 16.59
C THR A 29 -5.76 -11.07 16.96
N PHE A 30 -5.71 -9.89 17.58
CA PHE A 30 -6.90 -9.18 17.99
C PHE A 30 -6.77 -7.68 17.73
N VAL A 31 -7.91 -7.02 17.60
CA VAL A 31 -7.99 -5.56 17.49
C VAL A 31 -8.22 -4.97 18.87
N GLY A 32 -7.33 -4.07 19.30
CA GLY A 32 -7.41 -3.41 20.60
C GLY A 32 -8.55 -2.39 20.72
N ARG A 33 -8.76 -1.85 21.94
CA ARG A 33 -9.85 -0.89 22.25
C ARG A 33 -9.77 0.45 21.52
N LYS A 34 -8.58 0.87 21.08
CA LYS A 34 -8.32 2.14 20.39
C LYS A 34 -7.59 1.86 19.08
N PRO A 35 -8.27 1.30 18.07
CA PRO A 35 -7.64 0.96 16.82
C PRO A 35 -7.34 2.21 15.98
N ALA A 36 -6.37 2.08 15.08
CA ALA A 36 -6.06 3.07 14.06
C ALA A 36 -5.78 2.35 12.74
N LEU A 37 -6.07 3.01 11.62
CA LEU A 37 -5.68 2.53 10.30
C LEU A 37 -4.29 3.08 9.96
N LEU A 38 -3.31 2.21 9.80
CA LEU A 38 -1.98 2.56 9.30
C LEU A 38 -1.89 2.20 7.81
N ALA A 39 -1.70 3.21 6.98
CA ALA A 39 -1.55 3.07 5.54
C ALA A 39 -0.08 3.23 5.16
N ILE A 40 0.54 2.16 4.66
CA ILE A 40 1.98 2.12 4.35
C ILE A 40 2.17 2.08 2.83
N ASP A 41 3.07 2.92 2.33
CA ASP A 41 3.57 2.89 0.95
C ASP A 41 2.48 2.94 -0.15
N LEU A 42 1.38 3.67 0.10
CA LEU A 42 0.36 3.99 -0.90
C LEU A 42 0.84 5.06 -1.89
N TYR A 43 1.80 4.71 -2.75
CA TYR A 43 2.29 5.59 -3.81
C TYR A 43 1.67 5.27 -5.16
N ASN A 44 1.49 6.29 -6.00
CA ASN A 44 1.05 6.13 -7.38
C ASN A 44 1.93 5.16 -8.19
N SER A 45 3.23 5.05 -7.87
CA SER A 45 4.15 4.15 -8.57
C SER A 45 3.74 2.68 -8.50
N ALA A 46 3.08 2.27 -7.42
CA ALA A 46 2.60 0.90 -7.24
C ALA A 46 1.47 0.53 -8.24
N TYR A 47 0.78 1.53 -8.81
CA TYR A 47 -0.38 1.35 -9.68
C TYR A 47 -0.08 1.61 -11.18
N GLN A 48 1.13 2.04 -11.52
CA GLN A 48 1.49 2.39 -12.89
C GLN A 48 1.44 1.18 -13.83
N GLY A 49 1.11 1.40 -15.12
CA GLY A 49 1.07 0.33 -16.12
C GLY A 49 -0.25 -0.46 -16.18
N GLY A 50 -1.17 -0.23 -15.24
CA GLY A 50 -2.51 -0.81 -15.26
C GLY A 50 -2.62 -2.20 -14.62
N ALA A 51 -3.79 -2.81 -14.76
CA ALA A 51 -4.14 -4.12 -14.20
C ALA A 51 -3.54 -5.27 -15.02
N LYS A 52 -2.22 -5.32 -15.13
CA LYS A 52 -1.45 -6.35 -15.85
C LYS A 52 -0.58 -7.15 -14.88
N PRO A 53 -0.15 -8.38 -15.24
CA PRO A 53 0.82 -9.12 -14.47
C PRO A 53 2.10 -8.30 -14.21
N PRO A 54 2.66 -8.28 -12.99
CA PRO A 54 3.84 -7.45 -12.68
C PRO A 54 5.03 -7.69 -13.61
N ILE A 55 5.20 -8.93 -14.07
CA ILE A 55 6.29 -9.30 -14.98
C ILE A 55 6.21 -8.56 -16.32
N GLU A 56 5.02 -8.26 -16.83
CA GLU A 56 4.82 -7.51 -18.07
C GLU A 56 5.13 -6.02 -17.89
N LEU A 57 5.03 -5.52 -16.65
CA LEU A 57 5.26 -4.12 -16.32
C LEU A 57 6.72 -3.84 -15.94
N GLN A 58 7.51 -4.87 -15.64
CA GLN A 58 8.83 -4.74 -15.02
C GLN A 58 9.82 -3.87 -15.82
N ALA A 59 9.75 -3.92 -17.16
CA ALA A 59 10.65 -3.16 -18.02
C ALA A 59 10.38 -1.64 -17.99
N GLU A 60 9.11 -1.24 -17.92
CA GLU A 60 8.68 0.16 -18.01
C GLU A 60 8.36 0.76 -16.62
N PHE A 61 7.79 -0.05 -15.73
CA PHE A 61 7.32 0.30 -14.41
C PHE A 61 7.83 -0.72 -13.35
N PRO A 62 9.14 -0.73 -13.05
CA PRO A 62 9.76 -1.71 -12.14
C PRO A 62 9.32 -1.61 -10.67
N SER A 63 8.56 -0.57 -10.32
CA SER A 63 7.98 -0.37 -8.99
C SER A 63 6.48 -0.61 -8.97
N SER A 64 5.88 -1.05 -10.08
CA SER A 64 4.46 -1.37 -10.15
C SER A 64 4.20 -2.75 -9.56
N CYS A 65 3.10 -2.86 -8.81
CA CYS A 65 2.58 -4.13 -8.32
C CYS A 65 1.51 -4.71 -9.26
N GLY A 66 1.22 -4.06 -10.39
CA GLY A 66 0.33 -4.55 -11.44
C GLY A 66 -1.06 -4.92 -10.92
N ILE A 67 -1.57 -6.06 -11.41
CA ILE A 67 -2.91 -6.57 -11.10
C ILE A 67 -3.20 -6.62 -9.60
N HIS A 68 -2.21 -6.98 -8.76
CA HIS A 68 -2.40 -7.10 -7.32
C HIS A 68 -2.66 -5.74 -6.65
N ALA A 69 -1.98 -4.68 -7.09
CA ALA A 69 -2.28 -3.34 -6.61
C ALA A 69 -3.66 -2.88 -7.05
N TRP A 70 -4.06 -3.19 -8.29
CA TRP A 70 -5.36 -2.82 -8.84
C TRP A 70 -6.52 -3.53 -8.14
N GLU A 71 -6.41 -4.82 -7.89
CA GLU A 71 -7.39 -5.61 -7.13
C GLU A 71 -7.52 -5.10 -5.69
N ALA A 72 -6.44 -4.59 -5.10
CA ALA A 72 -6.45 -4.04 -3.74
C ALA A 72 -7.13 -2.66 -3.62
N ILE A 73 -7.43 -1.96 -4.73
CA ILE A 73 -8.00 -0.60 -4.68
C ILE A 73 -9.38 -0.61 -4.02
N GLU A 74 -10.30 -1.45 -4.51
CA GLU A 74 -11.69 -1.46 -4.05
C GLU A 74 -11.82 -1.88 -2.58
N PRO A 75 -11.14 -2.95 -2.11
CA PRO A 75 -11.08 -3.30 -0.69
C PRO A 75 -10.48 -2.18 0.17
N THR A 76 -9.44 -1.51 -0.32
CA THR A 76 -8.81 -0.39 0.40
C THR A 76 -9.78 0.78 0.53
N VAL A 77 -10.49 1.16 -0.54
CA VAL A 77 -11.48 2.24 -0.48
C VAL A 77 -12.60 1.91 0.50
N SER A 78 -13.09 0.67 0.50
CA SER A 78 -14.11 0.19 1.45
C SER A 78 -13.63 0.31 2.90
N LEU A 79 -12.39 -0.15 3.18
CA LEU A 79 -11.78 -0.05 4.50
C LEU A 79 -11.64 1.41 4.97
N PHE A 80 -11.11 2.30 4.13
CA PHE A 80 -10.98 3.72 4.46
C PHE A 80 -12.32 4.39 4.71
N THR A 81 -13.35 4.00 3.96
CA THR A 81 -14.71 4.53 4.11
C THR A 81 -15.28 4.13 5.47
N ALA A 82 -15.18 2.85 5.83
CA ALA A 82 -15.63 2.33 7.12
C ALA A 82 -14.91 3.00 8.29
N VAL A 83 -13.58 3.12 8.23
CA VAL A 83 -12.74 3.73 9.27
C VAL A 83 -13.07 5.21 9.47
N ARG A 84 -13.34 5.94 8.38
CA ARG A 84 -13.74 7.34 8.46
C ARG A 84 -15.14 7.52 9.02
N ALA A 85 -16.08 6.65 8.67
CA ALA A 85 -17.45 6.71 9.17
C ALA A 85 -17.53 6.60 10.70
N ILE A 86 -16.60 5.86 11.32
CA ILE A 86 -16.49 5.69 12.77
C ILE A 86 -15.51 6.65 13.45
N GLY A 87 -14.91 7.58 12.69
CA GLY A 87 -13.98 8.59 13.23
C GLY A 87 -12.66 8.04 13.73
N MET A 88 -12.24 6.86 13.26
CA MET A 88 -10.96 6.26 13.65
C MET A 88 -9.77 7.03 13.04
N PRO A 89 -8.63 7.11 13.76
CA PRO A 89 -7.42 7.73 13.22
C PRO A 89 -6.92 6.99 11.97
N VAL A 90 -6.56 7.75 10.94
CA VAL A 90 -5.89 7.25 9.73
C VAL A 90 -4.50 7.88 9.67
N ILE A 91 -3.47 7.04 9.69
CA ILE A 91 -2.06 7.44 9.69
C ILE A 91 -1.46 6.98 8.37
N TYR A 92 -0.86 7.90 7.62
CA TYR A 92 -0.13 7.57 6.40
C TYR A 92 1.36 7.55 6.70
N LEU A 93 1.98 6.40 6.48
CA LEU A 93 3.42 6.24 6.53
C LEU A 93 3.95 6.23 5.10
N THR A 94 4.58 7.34 4.75
CA THR A 94 5.13 7.62 3.43
C THR A 94 6.55 8.15 3.60
N SER A 95 7.32 8.14 2.51
CA SER A 95 8.65 8.73 2.47
C SER A 95 8.61 10.17 2.99
N ASP A 96 9.60 10.59 3.79
CA ASP A 96 9.64 11.93 4.34
C ASP A 96 9.69 13.01 3.24
N GLU A 97 8.56 13.68 3.01
CA GLU A 97 8.47 14.80 2.09
C GLU A 97 9.37 15.96 2.49
N LEU A 98 9.62 16.18 3.79
CA LEU A 98 10.46 17.28 4.28
C LEU A 98 11.93 17.02 3.91
N THR A 99 12.41 15.78 4.06
CA THR A 99 13.73 15.36 3.62
C THR A 99 13.88 15.48 2.10
N ARG A 100 12.87 15.08 1.31
CA ARG A 100 12.88 15.27 -0.15
C ARG A 100 12.89 16.76 -0.54
N ARG A 101 12.08 17.61 0.12
CA ARG A 101 12.02 19.06 -0.13
C ARG A 101 13.34 19.77 0.19
N ARG A 102 14.08 19.29 1.20
CA ARG A 102 15.42 19.78 1.56
C ARG A 102 16.53 19.34 0.61
N GLY A 103 16.20 18.60 -0.46
CA GLY A 103 17.18 18.10 -1.43
C GLY A 103 18.07 16.97 -0.90
N VAL A 104 17.78 16.46 0.30
CA VAL A 104 18.53 15.35 0.88
C VAL A 104 18.02 14.06 0.22
N LYS A 105 18.90 13.41 -0.54
CA LYS A 105 18.61 12.13 -1.18
C LYS A 105 18.64 11.02 -0.14
N VAL A 106 17.55 10.82 0.57
CA VAL A 106 17.32 9.60 1.34
C VAL A 106 16.60 8.61 0.42
N ALA A 107 17.31 7.57 0.03
CA ALA A 107 16.78 6.46 -0.74
C ALA A 107 16.66 5.24 0.17
N ALA A 108 15.50 4.58 0.18
CA ALA A 108 15.32 3.32 0.91
C ALA A 108 16.22 2.20 0.37
N THR A 109 16.58 2.28 -0.91
CA THR A 109 17.44 1.31 -1.59
C THR A 109 18.57 2.02 -2.33
N ASN A 110 19.79 1.49 -2.26
CA ASN A 110 20.94 2.01 -3.00
C ASN A 110 20.89 1.62 -4.50
N ARG A 111 19.89 2.14 -5.23
CA ARG A 111 19.73 1.94 -6.67
C ARG A 111 20.40 3.08 -7.44
N LYS A 112 21.22 2.73 -8.43
CA LYS A 112 21.81 3.68 -9.38
C LYS A 112 20.75 4.07 -10.42
N GLY A 113 20.20 5.27 -10.31
CA GLY A 113 19.20 5.81 -11.24
C GLY A 113 17.77 5.45 -10.83
N GLY A 114 17.10 6.38 -10.13
CA GLY A 114 15.65 6.30 -9.95
C GLY A 114 14.96 6.87 -11.19
N ALA A 115 13.97 6.15 -11.72
CA ALA A 115 13.07 6.71 -12.72
C ALA A 115 12.48 8.03 -12.20
N HIS A 116 12.34 9.02 -13.07
CA HIS A 116 11.85 10.35 -12.70
C HIS A 116 10.37 10.24 -12.31
N ILE A 117 10.09 10.02 -11.03
CA ILE A 117 8.72 9.99 -10.52
C ILE A 117 8.22 11.44 -10.54
N LYS A 118 7.27 11.75 -11.42
CA LYS A 118 6.53 13.03 -11.32
C LYS A 118 5.91 13.06 -9.92
N SER A 119 6.19 14.15 -9.22
CA SER A 119 5.91 14.43 -7.82
C SER A 119 4.65 13.75 -7.31
N ALA A 120 4.75 13.17 -6.12
CA ALA A 120 3.63 12.66 -5.34
C ALA A 120 2.41 13.59 -5.49
N CYS A 121 1.42 13.15 -6.26
CA CYS A 121 0.07 13.56 -5.98
C CYS A 121 -0.22 12.84 -4.67
N LEU A 122 -0.21 13.59 -3.56
CA LEU A 122 -1.01 13.22 -2.41
C LEU A 122 -2.35 12.78 -2.98
N ILE A 123 -2.70 11.51 -2.83
CA ILE A 123 -4.11 11.19 -2.71
C ILE A 123 -4.50 11.95 -1.44
N SER A 124 -4.90 13.20 -1.63
CA SER A 124 -5.36 14.10 -0.59
C SER A 124 -6.71 13.56 -0.16
N ILE A 125 -6.70 12.47 0.62
CA ILE A 125 -7.87 12.03 1.35
C ILE A 125 -8.00 12.87 2.64
N THR A 126 -7.56 14.12 2.64
CA THR A 126 -7.84 15.07 3.71
C THR A 126 -9.10 15.84 3.33
N ASN A 127 -10.15 15.66 4.13
CA ASN A 127 -11.36 16.48 4.20
C ASN A 127 -11.89 17.05 2.87
N MET A 128 -12.52 16.22 2.03
CA MET A 128 -13.39 16.73 0.97
C MET A 128 -14.81 16.18 1.15
N PRO A 129 -15.85 17.03 1.09
CA PRO A 129 -17.23 16.60 1.09
C PRO A 129 -17.52 15.69 -0.13
N MET A 130 -18.45 14.75 0.04
CA MET A 130 -18.82 13.71 -0.94
C MET A 130 -19.10 14.21 -2.37
N SER A 131 -19.31 15.51 -2.58
CA SER A 131 -19.52 16.11 -3.91
C SER A 131 -18.27 16.23 -4.78
N CYS A 132 -17.06 16.03 -4.25
CA CYS A 132 -15.80 16.24 -5.00
C CYS A 132 -15.10 14.95 -5.48
N ILE A 133 -15.65 13.77 -5.19
CA ILE A 133 -15.11 12.48 -5.67
C ILE A 133 -15.12 12.39 -7.22
N SER A 134 -15.90 13.24 -7.90
CA SER A 134 -16.12 13.17 -9.34
C SER A 134 -15.04 13.79 -10.24
N MET A 135 -14.07 14.59 -9.76
CA MET A 135 -13.33 15.46 -10.71
C MET A 135 -11.80 15.53 -10.62
N LYS A 136 -11.13 14.93 -9.63
CA LYS A 136 -9.64 14.95 -9.59
C LYS A 136 -8.94 13.60 -9.71
N CYS A 137 -9.63 12.48 -9.50
CA CYS A 137 -9.09 11.15 -9.83
C CYS A 137 -9.20 10.80 -11.33
N TRP A 138 -10.01 11.54 -12.10
CA TRP A 138 -10.25 11.24 -13.51
C TRP A 138 -9.06 11.54 -14.44
N ASN A 139 -8.08 12.35 -14.02
CA ASN A 139 -6.92 12.69 -14.87
C ASN A 139 -5.80 11.62 -14.91
N ILE A 140 -6.01 10.45 -14.31
CA ILE A 140 -5.10 9.28 -14.41
C ILE A 140 -5.63 8.24 -15.40
N TRP A 141 -6.88 8.35 -15.85
CA TRP A 141 -7.51 7.41 -16.78
C TRP A 141 -7.67 8.02 -18.18
N PRO A 142 -7.04 7.47 -19.24
CA PRO A 142 -7.41 7.86 -20.59
C PRO A 142 -8.82 7.33 -20.85
N SER A 143 -9.72 8.24 -21.21
CA SER A 143 -10.97 7.89 -21.87
C SER A 143 -10.63 7.55 -23.31
N GLY A 144 -10.57 6.26 -23.63
CA GLY A 144 -10.23 5.75 -24.96
C GLY A 144 -10.13 4.23 -24.96
#